data_AF-A0A4R5A8E4-F1
#
_entry.id   AF-A0A4R5A8E4-F1
#
_cell.length_a   1.000
_cell.length_b   1.000
_cell.length_c   1.000
_cell.angle_alpha   90.00
_cell.angle_beta   90.00
_cell.angle_gamma   90.00
#
_symmetry.space_group_name_H-M   'P 1'
#
loop_
_entity.id
_entity.type
_entity.pdbx_description
1 polymer ?
#
loop_
_entity_poly.entity_id
_entity_poly.type
_entity_poly.pdbx_seq_one_letter_code
_entity_poly.pdbx_strand_id
1 'polypeptide(L)' 'IPALTELGVPAADIARVHRPIGLNIGSRTPAEIAIATLAGLIADRNARPGGFDF' A
#
# COMPACT_ATOMS: atom_id res chain seq x y z
N ILE A 1 -11.28 -8.47 -0.31
CA ILE A 1 -11.22 -7.97 1.09
C ILE A 1 -12.61 -8.17 1.65
N PRO A 2 -12.83 -9.17 2.50
CA PRO A 2 -14.19 -9.54 2.92
C PRO A 2 -15.00 -8.34 3.42
N ALA A 3 -14.43 -7.53 4.31
CA ALA A 3 -15.08 -6.32 4.82
C ALA A 3 -15.48 -5.31 3.72
N LEU A 4 -14.64 -5.06 2.69
CA LEU A 4 -15.03 -4.15 1.61
C LEU A 4 -16.07 -4.78 0.67
N THR A 5 -16.00 -6.09 0.47
CA THR A 5 -17.00 -6.83 -0.31
C THR A 5 -18.37 -6.80 0.38
N GLU A 6 -18.41 -6.98 1.70
CA GLU A 6 -19.62 -6.86 2.52
C GLU A 6 -20.21 -5.44 2.51
N LEU A 7 -19.36 -4.41 2.40
CA LEU A 7 -19.76 -3.02 2.22
C LEU A 7 -20.21 -2.69 0.78
N GLY A 8 -20.25 -3.66 -0.13
CA GLY A 8 -20.69 -3.47 -1.51
C GLY A 8 -19.68 -2.74 -2.40
N VAL A 9 -18.41 -2.65 -2.00
CA VAL A 9 -17.37 -2.00 -2.82
C VAL A 9 -17.13 -2.84 -4.08
N PRO A 10 -17.10 -2.22 -5.29
CA PRO A 10 -16.81 -2.93 -6.53
C PRO A 10 -15.48 -3.68 -6.50
N ALA A 11 -15.44 -4.86 -7.12
CA ALA A 11 -14.22 -5.68 -7.17
C ALA A 11 -13.04 -4.94 -7.83
N ALA A 12 -13.32 -4.09 -8.84
CA ALA A 12 -12.31 -3.28 -9.50
C ALA A 12 -11.64 -2.27 -8.55
N ASP A 13 -12.41 -1.70 -7.62
CA ASP A 13 -11.87 -0.76 -6.62
C ASP A 13 -11.10 -1.49 -5.54
N ILE A 14 -11.60 -2.66 -5.11
CA ILE A 14 -10.90 -3.55 -4.18
C ILE A 14 -9.53 -3.98 -4.74
N ALA A 15 -9.45 -4.25 -6.05
CA ALA A 15 -8.22 -4.66 -6.73
C ALA A 15 -7.15 -3.55 -6.74
N ARG A 16 -7.55 -2.29 -6.64
CA ARG A 16 -6.62 -1.13 -6.57
C ARG A 16 -6.00 -0.94 -5.18
N VAL A 17 -6.45 -1.67 -4.16
CA VAL A 17 -5.96 -1.46 -2.80
C VAL A 17 -4.63 -2.17 -2.59
N HIS A 18 -3.56 -1.39 -2.49
CA HIS A 18 -2.23 -1.86 -2.10
C HIS A 18 -2.21 -2.22 -0.62
N ARG A 19 -1.87 -3.47 -0.32
CA ARG A 19 -1.62 -3.97 1.03
C ARG A 19 -0.53 -5.05 0.99
N PRO A 20 0.41 -5.07 1.94
CA PRO A 20 0.67 -4.09 3.00
C PRO A 20 0.98 -2.67 2.47
N ILE A 21 0.80 -1.63 3.30
CA ILE A 21 1.01 -0.23 2.89
C ILE A 21 2.50 0.16 2.98
N GLY A 22 2.97 0.92 2.00
CA GLY A 22 4.34 1.44 1.94
C GLY A 22 5.35 0.46 1.36
N LEU A 23 6.58 0.92 1.20
CA LEU A 23 7.69 0.07 0.74
C LEU A 23 8.14 -0.90 1.85
N ASN A 24 8.57 -2.10 1.47
CA ASN A 24 9.21 -3.05 2.37
C ASN A 24 10.63 -2.57 2.74
N ILE A 25 10.69 -1.73 3.77
CA ILE A 25 11.95 -1.27 4.39
C ILE A 25 12.19 -1.94 5.75
N GLY A 26 11.42 -2.98 6.10
CA GLY A 26 11.49 -3.62 7.41
C GLY A 26 11.03 -2.73 8.59
N SER A 27 10.10 -1.79 8.33
CA SER A 27 9.60 -0.84 9.33
C SER A 27 8.94 -1.52 10.53
N ARG A 28 9.21 -1.02 11.73
CA ARG A 28 8.66 -1.48 13.02
C ARG A 28 8.06 -0.35 13.85
N THR A 29 8.57 0.87 13.70
CA THR A 29 8.09 2.04 14.45
C THR A 29 7.10 2.88 13.64
N PRO A 30 6.21 3.68 14.29
CA PRO A 30 5.28 4.55 13.56
C PRO A 30 5.96 5.51 12.58
N ALA A 31 7.13 6.04 12.93
CA ALA A 31 7.90 6.92 12.05
C ALA A 31 8.42 6.19 10.82
N GLU A 32 8.92 4.96 10.98
CA GLU A 32 9.37 4.12 9.86
C GLU A 32 8.21 3.75 8.94
N ILE A 33 7.04 3.42 9.49
CA ILE A 33 5.83 3.14 8.71
C ILE A 33 5.39 4.36 7.90
N ALA A 34 5.47 5.57 8.49
CA ALA A 34 5.16 6.81 7.79
C ALA A 34 6.11 7.04 6.61
N ILE A 35 7.41 6.83 6.80
CA ILE A 35 8.42 6.94 5.73
C ILE A 35 8.15 5.91 4.63
N ALA A 36 7.92 4.64 5.00
CA ALA A 36 7.59 3.58 4.05
C ALA A 36 6.37 3.94 3.18
N THR A 37 5.34 4.51 3.82
CA THR A 37 4.11 4.94 3.16
C THR A 37 4.37 6.08 2.18
N LEU A 38 5.07 7.14 2.62
CA LEU A 38 5.40 8.28 1.76
C LEU A 38 6.30 7.86 0.58
N ALA A 39 7.26 6.98 0.82
CA ALA A 39 8.12 6.44 -0.23
C ALA A 39 7.32 5.64 -1.27
N GLY A 40 6.33 4.86 -0.83
CA GLY A 40 5.42 4.14 -1.71
C GLY A 40 4.60 5.07 -2.60
N LEU A 41 4.04 6.15 -2.03
CA LEU A 41 3.31 7.18 -2.77
C LEU A 41 4.17 7.88 -3.83
N ILE A 42 5.43 8.16 -3.50
CA ILE A 42 6.38 8.76 -4.45
C ILE A 42 6.75 7.78 -5.56
N ALA A 43 6.94 6.49 -5.25
CA ALA A 43 7.23 5.46 -6.24
C ALA A 43 6.07 5.30 -7.24
N ASP A 44 4.84 5.21 -6.74
CA ASP A 44 3.61 5.15 -7.54
C ASP A 44 3.49 6.37 -8.46
N ARG A 45 3.62 7.58 -7.90
CA ARG A 45 3.60 8.84 -8.65
C ARG A 45 4.64 8.89 -9.77
N ASN A 46 5.81 8.30 -9.55
CA ASN A 46 6.92 8.31 -10.49
C ASN A 46 6.94 7.09 -11.44
N ALA A 47 5.90 6.23 -11.40
CA ALA A 47 5.83 4.97 -12.14
C ALA A 47 7.09 4.11 -11.94
N ARG A 48 7.60 4.08 -10.71
CA ARG A 48 8.76 3.25 -10.33
C ARG A 48 8.25 2.00 -9.63
N PRO A 49 8.98 0.86 -9.79
CA PRO A 49 8.54 -0.41 -9.23
C PRO A 49 8.29 -0.28 -7.72
N GLY A 50 9.16 0.42 -6.98
CA GLY A 50 9.11 0.49 -5.52
C GLY A 50 9.38 -0.90 -4.91
N GLY A 51 10.18 -1.00 -3.86
CA GLY A 51 10.39 -2.28 -3.18
C GLY A 51 9.15 -2.67 -2.37
N PHE A 52 8.05 -3.07 -3.02
CA PHE A 52 6.80 -3.48 -2.37
C PHE A 52 6.72 -4.98 -2.10
N ASP A 53 7.74 -5.76 -2.45
CA ASP A 53 7.78 -7.19 -2.18
C ASP A 53 8.04 -7.43 -0.69
N PHE A 54 7.16 -8.18 -0.01
CA PHE A 54 7.19 -8.46 1.44
C PHE A 54 7.60 -9.89 1.77
#